data_AF-A0A561W1M9-F1
#
_entry.id   AF-A0A561W1M9-F1
#
_cell.length_a   1.000
_cell.length_b   1.000
_cell.length_c   1.000
_cell.angle_alpha   90.00
_cell.angle_beta   90.00
_cell.angle_gamma   90.00
#
_symmetry.space_group_name_H-M   'P 1'
#
loop_
_entity.id
_entity.type
_entity.pdbx_description
1 polymer ?
#
loop_
_entity_poly.entity_id
_entity_poly.type
_entity_poly.pdbx_seq_one_letter_code
_entity_poly.pdbx_strand_id
1 'polypeptide(L)'
;MSLFPGRRILAGAMTLVAAAALTACGSKTTDAGTASGVTADVSGDTVKVGLLNSLSGTMAISEVTVRDSIMLAVEEINAAGGVLGKKIQPVGEDGASDWPTFAEKAEKLISEDRVAAVFGCWTSASRKAVKPVFEKNKALLFYPVQYEGLEQSPYIFYTGATTNQQIVPGLDYLKAQGVKSVYLVGSDYVFPRTANKIIKAYATANGMTVLGEDYAPLGSTEFGTIVNKVKSSGAAAVFNTLNGDSNVAFFKEYKSAGLTAAAMPVVSVSIAEEEVKGIGTQYLEGQLTAWNYYQTTPGAANSKFVAAYKAKYGADKPTSDPMEAAYVAVYLWKAMVEKAGAFDVEKVRGASDGITFDAPEGLVTVDGKTQHIAKTARIGKIGADGLITEVWNSGKPVVPDPYLKTYPWASGLS
;
A
#
# COMPACT_ATOMS: atom_id res chain seq x y z
N MET A 1 -57.76 -65.82 16.62
CA MET A 1 -56.89 -65.75 17.82
C MET A 1 -56.68 -64.26 18.09
N SER A 2 -57.50 -63.59 18.92
CA SER A 2 -57.46 -63.57 20.41
C SER A 2 -56.01 -63.42 20.90
N LEU A 3 -55.57 -62.38 21.63
CA LEU A 3 -56.22 -61.58 22.68
C LEU A 3 -55.63 -60.15 22.81
N PHE A 4 -56.50 -59.20 23.16
CA PHE A 4 -56.27 -57.92 23.88
C PHE A 4 -56.05 -58.18 25.41
N PRO A 5 -56.01 -57.20 26.35
CA PRO A 5 -55.64 -55.77 26.39
C PRO A 5 -54.78 -55.39 27.65
N GLY A 6 -54.41 -54.12 27.84
CA GLY A 6 -54.93 -53.32 28.97
C GLY A 6 -53.88 -52.31 29.47
N ARG A 7 -54.11 -50.98 29.34
CA ARG A 7 -54.76 -50.04 30.30
C ARG A 7 -53.87 -49.72 31.52
N ARG A 8 -53.80 -48.51 32.09
CA ARG A 8 -54.11 -47.09 31.78
C ARG A 8 -53.76 -46.35 33.10
N ILE A 9 -53.11 -45.19 33.02
CA ILE A 9 -53.37 -43.93 33.78
C ILE A 9 -53.36 -43.98 35.33
N LEU A 10 -52.56 -43.11 35.98
CA LEU A 10 -53.07 -42.06 36.89
C LEU A 10 -51.97 -41.11 37.38
N ALA A 11 -52.34 -39.83 37.36
CA ALA A 11 -51.61 -38.67 37.84
C ALA A 11 -51.73 -38.50 39.36
N GLY A 12 -50.79 -37.76 39.95
CA GLY A 12 -50.87 -37.26 41.33
C GLY A 12 -50.01 -35.99 41.46
N ALA A 13 -50.61 -34.92 41.95
CA ALA A 13 -50.06 -33.56 42.02
C ALA A 13 -49.78 -33.12 43.48
N MET A 14 -49.15 -31.93 43.60
CA MET A 14 -49.15 -30.96 44.73
C MET A 14 -48.08 -31.13 45.85
N THR A 15 -47.04 -30.26 45.91
CA THR A 15 -46.86 -28.99 46.71
C THR A 15 -46.45 -29.24 48.18
N LEU A 16 -45.59 -28.52 48.93
CA LEU A 16 -44.91 -27.21 48.87
C LEU A 16 -43.88 -27.13 50.06
N VAL A 17 -42.95 -26.14 50.01
CA VAL A 17 -42.19 -25.46 51.13
C VAL A 17 -40.76 -25.91 51.51
N ALA A 18 -39.81 -25.09 51.01
CA ALA A 18 -38.64 -24.42 51.62
C ALA A 18 -37.83 -25.02 52.78
N ALA A 19 -36.51 -25.09 52.58
CA ALA A 19 -35.51 -24.60 53.54
C ALA A 19 -34.24 -24.14 52.80
N ALA A 20 -33.82 -22.92 53.09
CA ALA A 20 -32.63 -22.27 52.55
C ALA A 20 -31.35 -22.79 53.21
N ALA A 21 -30.30 -22.96 52.42
CA ALA A 21 -28.92 -22.92 52.89
C ALA A 21 -28.08 -22.16 51.86
N LEU A 22 -27.66 -20.96 52.25
CA LEU A 22 -26.67 -20.12 51.56
C LEU A 22 -25.28 -20.72 51.74
N THR A 23 -24.50 -20.78 50.65
CA THR A 23 -23.02 -20.72 50.51
C THR A 23 -22.66 -21.43 49.20
N ALA A 24 -21.75 -21.01 48.33
CA ALA A 24 -21.04 -19.79 48.02
C ALA A 24 -20.35 -20.09 46.66
N CYS A 25 -20.00 -19.05 45.91
CA CYS A 25 -19.07 -19.05 44.76
C CYS A 25 -19.54 -19.69 43.44
N GLY A 26 -19.73 -18.84 42.42
CA GLY A 26 -19.83 -19.29 41.03
C GLY A 26 -20.48 -18.29 40.09
N SER A 27 -19.94 -17.07 40.02
CA SER A 27 -20.27 -16.12 38.95
C SER A 27 -19.88 -16.72 37.59
N LYS A 28 -20.84 -17.37 36.91
CA LYS A 28 -20.76 -17.59 35.46
C LYS A 28 -21.43 -16.40 34.80
N THR A 29 -20.66 -15.32 34.65
CA THR A 29 -20.94 -14.34 33.61
C THR A 29 -20.65 -15.06 32.29
N THR A 30 -21.70 -15.32 31.54
CA THR A 30 -21.61 -15.74 30.14
C THR A 30 -21.02 -14.57 29.36
N ASP A 31 -19.70 -14.55 29.22
CA ASP A 31 -19.06 -13.72 28.20
C ASP A 31 -19.50 -14.23 26.83
N ALA A 32 -20.22 -13.34 26.15
CA ALA A 32 -20.49 -13.44 24.73
C ALA A 32 -19.17 -13.67 24.00
N GLY A 33 -19.13 -14.68 23.13
CA GLY A 33 -17.95 -15.07 22.37
C GLY A 33 -17.30 -13.87 21.70
N THR A 34 -16.16 -13.46 22.23
CA THR A 34 -15.18 -12.66 21.50
C THR A 34 -14.71 -13.52 20.33
N ALA A 35 -15.02 -13.08 19.12
CA ALA A 35 -14.43 -13.65 17.91
C ALA A 35 -12.90 -13.67 18.09
N SER A 36 -12.36 -14.87 18.33
CA SER A 36 -10.93 -15.10 18.46
C SER A 36 -10.32 -14.91 17.08
N GLY A 37 -9.52 -13.86 16.91
CA GLY A 37 -8.75 -13.65 15.69
C GLY A 37 -7.74 -14.78 15.48
N VAL A 38 -7.26 -14.96 14.25
CA VAL A 38 -6.22 -15.95 13.98
C VAL A 38 -4.92 -15.47 14.61
N THR A 39 -4.37 -16.24 15.55
CA THR A 39 -3.12 -15.89 16.22
C THR A 39 -1.92 -16.45 15.46
N ALA A 40 -0.86 -15.64 15.40
CA ALA A 40 0.41 -16.05 14.82
C ALA A 40 1.04 -17.19 15.63
N ASP A 41 1.69 -18.14 14.94
CA ASP A 41 2.48 -19.16 15.63
C ASP A 41 3.84 -18.57 16.04
N VAL A 42 4.03 -18.46 17.35
CA VAL A 42 5.25 -17.94 17.98
C VAL A 42 5.83 -18.93 18.98
N SER A 43 5.47 -20.21 18.88
CA SER A 43 5.85 -21.27 19.83
C SER A 43 7.34 -21.66 19.75
N GLY A 44 7.98 -21.47 18.59
CA GLY A 44 9.40 -21.78 18.36
C GLY A 44 10.34 -20.56 18.35
N ASP A 45 11.56 -20.74 17.83
CA ASP A 45 12.57 -19.68 17.71
C ASP A 45 12.36 -18.76 16.50
N THR A 46 11.29 -19.00 15.73
CA THR A 46 10.93 -18.21 14.55
C THR A 46 9.54 -17.58 14.70
N VAL A 47 9.30 -16.57 13.88
CA VAL A 47 7.98 -15.97 13.65
C VAL A 47 7.78 -15.81 12.15
N LYS A 48 6.65 -16.31 11.63
CA LYS A 48 6.37 -16.21 10.19
C LYS A 48 5.82 -14.83 9.84
N VAL A 49 6.24 -14.31 8.68
CA VAL A 49 5.63 -13.13 8.05
C VAL A 49 5.28 -13.46 6.59
N GLY A 50 4.14 -12.96 6.12
CA GLY A 50 3.70 -13.17 4.75
C GLY A 50 4.27 -12.10 3.82
N LEU A 51 4.68 -12.51 2.62
CA LEU A 51 5.05 -11.63 1.52
C LEU A 51 4.04 -11.89 0.39
N LEU A 52 3.16 -10.92 0.13
CA LEU A 52 2.09 -11.07 -0.85
C LEU A 52 2.29 -10.06 -1.97
N ASN A 53 2.88 -10.50 -3.08
CA ASN A 53 3.28 -9.66 -4.19
C ASN A 53 3.00 -10.37 -5.52
N SER A 54 2.80 -9.63 -6.60
CA SER A 54 2.79 -10.18 -7.95
C SER A 54 4.20 -10.56 -8.39
N LEU A 55 4.49 -11.85 -8.45
CA LEU A 55 5.73 -12.39 -9.03
C LEU A 55 5.55 -12.72 -10.52
N SER A 56 4.29 -12.70 -10.98
CA SER A 56 3.88 -12.83 -12.37
C SER A 56 2.77 -11.83 -12.74
N GLY A 57 2.49 -11.68 -14.04
CA GLY A 57 1.49 -10.75 -14.57
C GLY A 57 2.00 -9.31 -14.78
N THR A 58 1.08 -8.41 -15.15
CA THR A 58 1.35 -7.01 -15.56
C THR A 58 2.10 -6.16 -14.52
N MET A 59 1.99 -6.51 -13.23
CA MET A 59 2.66 -5.80 -12.13
C MET A 59 4.00 -6.42 -11.69
N ALA A 60 4.44 -7.53 -12.29
CA ALA A 60 5.63 -8.26 -11.84
C ALA A 60 6.91 -7.40 -11.86
N ILE A 61 7.06 -6.50 -12.85
CA ILE A 61 8.21 -5.59 -12.93
C ILE A 61 8.36 -4.73 -11.66
N SER A 62 7.24 -4.33 -11.07
CA SER A 62 7.20 -3.45 -9.90
C SER A 62 7.18 -4.23 -8.59
N GLU A 63 6.43 -5.34 -8.51
CA GLU A 63 6.18 -6.04 -7.26
C GLU A 63 7.29 -7.01 -6.83
N VAL A 64 8.09 -7.53 -7.78
CA VAL A 64 9.26 -8.37 -7.45
C VAL A 64 10.30 -7.58 -6.67
N THR A 65 10.56 -6.32 -7.05
CA THR A 65 11.56 -5.48 -6.37
C THR A 65 11.10 -5.04 -4.98
N VAL A 66 9.79 -4.84 -4.79
CA VAL A 66 9.16 -4.63 -3.48
C VAL A 66 9.35 -5.85 -2.58
N ARG A 67 9.06 -7.06 -3.07
CA ARG A 67 9.30 -8.33 -2.36
C ARG A 67 10.77 -8.44 -1.93
N ASP A 68 11.68 -8.15 -2.85
CA ASP A 68 13.12 -8.20 -2.60
C ASP A 68 13.56 -7.19 -1.52
N SER A 69 12.94 -6.02 -1.45
CA SER A 69 13.22 -5.01 -0.41
C SER A 69 12.71 -5.42 0.97
N ILE A 70 11.56 -6.11 1.03
CA ILE A 70 11.05 -6.74 2.25
C ILE A 70 12.04 -7.81 2.74
N MET A 71 12.51 -8.66 1.82
CA MET A 71 13.49 -9.71 2.14
C MET A 71 14.82 -9.14 2.66
N LEU A 72 15.30 -8.04 2.09
CA LEU A 72 16.48 -7.34 2.58
C LEU A 72 16.31 -6.89 4.04
N ALA A 73 15.19 -6.23 4.37
CA ALA A 73 14.92 -5.79 5.74
C ALA A 73 14.83 -6.98 6.71
N VAL A 74 14.17 -8.07 6.30
CA VAL A 74 14.07 -9.31 7.08
C VAL A 74 15.45 -9.88 7.40
N GLU A 75 16.35 -9.93 6.43
CA GLU A 75 17.71 -10.45 6.62
C GLU A 75 18.53 -9.59 7.56
N GLU A 76 18.48 -8.26 7.42
CA GLU A 76 19.18 -7.34 8.31
C GLU A 76 18.66 -7.46 9.76
N ILE A 77 17.34 -7.53 9.94
CA ILE A 77 16.72 -7.73 11.26
C ILE A 77 17.14 -9.07 11.85
N ASN A 78 17.13 -10.14 11.05
CA ASN A 78 17.58 -11.45 11.48
C ASN A 78 19.06 -11.45 11.87
N ALA A 79 19.93 -10.80 11.10
CA ALA A 79 21.34 -10.65 11.44
C ALA A 79 21.53 -9.87 12.77
N ALA A 80 20.65 -8.92 13.06
CA ALA A 80 20.63 -8.14 14.30
C ALA A 80 19.97 -8.83 15.50
N GLY A 81 19.59 -10.11 15.40
CA GLY A 81 19.01 -10.88 16.51
C GLY A 81 17.53 -11.21 16.36
N GLY A 82 16.86 -10.70 15.33
CA GLY A 82 15.43 -10.92 15.08
C GLY A 82 14.55 -9.93 15.85
N VAL A 83 13.32 -10.35 16.16
CA VAL A 83 12.33 -9.55 16.89
C VAL A 83 11.97 -10.29 18.17
N LEU A 84 12.17 -9.66 19.33
CA LEU A 84 11.97 -10.30 20.64
C LEU A 84 12.69 -11.66 20.75
N GLY A 85 13.89 -11.77 20.16
CA GLY A 85 14.70 -12.99 20.14
C GLY A 85 14.30 -14.05 19.10
N LYS A 86 13.24 -13.82 18.30
CA LYS A 86 12.78 -14.76 17.26
C LYS A 86 13.25 -14.33 15.87
N LYS A 87 13.73 -15.28 15.06
CA LYS A 87 14.05 -15.00 13.65
C LYS A 87 12.78 -14.89 12.82
N ILE A 88 12.72 -13.90 11.95
CA ILE A 88 11.65 -13.75 10.97
C ILE A 88 11.82 -14.83 9.88
N GLN A 89 10.75 -15.59 9.64
CA GLN A 89 10.66 -16.58 8.58
C GLN A 89 9.67 -16.08 7.50
N PRO A 90 10.15 -15.59 6.36
CA PRO A 90 9.28 -15.11 5.29
C PRO A 90 8.56 -16.28 4.60
N VAL A 91 7.28 -16.10 4.32
CA VAL A 91 6.42 -17.01 3.53
C VAL A 91 5.86 -16.22 2.35
N GLY A 92 6.27 -16.57 1.14
CA GLY A 92 5.88 -15.83 -0.07
C GLY A 92 4.71 -16.46 -0.81
N GLU A 93 3.82 -15.62 -1.32
CA GLU A 93 2.73 -16.01 -2.23
C GLU A 93 2.69 -15.09 -3.45
N ASP A 94 2.42 -15.68 -4.62
CA ASP A 94 2.26 -14.95 -5.88
C ASP A 94 0.81 -14.49 -6.05
N GLY A 95 0.60 -13.17 -6.05
CA GLY A 95 -0.70 -12.56 -6.34
C GLY A 95 -1.05 -12.50 -7.83
N ALA A 96 -0.11 -12.82 -8.73
CA ALA A 96 -0.29 -12.95 -10.18
C ALA A 96 -0.93 -11.74 -10.89
N SER A 97 -0.86 -10.55 -10.30
CA SER A 97 -1.59 -9.35 -10.73
C SER A 97 -3.12 -9.53 -10.79
N ASP A 98 -3.68 -10.49 -10.04
CA ASP A 98 -5.10 -10.87 -10.04
C ASP A 98 -5.73 -10.70 -8.65
N TRP A 99 -6.72 -9.82 -8.54
CA TRP A 99 -7.22 -9.38 -7.22
C TRP A 99 -7.92 -10.49 -6.43
N PRO A 100 -8.72 -11.39 -7.06
CA PRO A 100 -9.21 -12.60 -6.40
C PRO A 100 -8.08 -13.50 -5.88
N THR A 101 -7.03 -13.72 -6.67
CA THR A 101 -5.85 -14.50 -6.25
C THR A 101 -5.18 -13.88 -5.03
N PHE A 102 -5.02 -12.54 -4.99
CA PHE A 102 -4.52 -11.84 -3.80
C PHE A 102 -5.37 -12.15 -2.55
N ALA A 103 -6.70 -12.14 -2.65
CA ALA A 103 -7.58 -12.45 -1.53
C ALA A 103 -7.46 -13.92 -1.07
N GLU A 104 -7.39 -14.87 -2.00
CA GLU A 104 -7.15 -16.29 -1.71
C GLU A 104 -5.82 -16.48 -0.97
N LYS A 105 -4.73 -15.90 -1.50
CA LYS A 105 -3.39 -16.03 -0.91
C LYS A 105 -3.27 -15.33 0.43
N ALA A 106 -3.95 -14.20 0.62
CA ALA A 106 -4.05 -13.56 1.92
C ALA A 106 -4.71 -14.47 2.97
N GLU A 107 -5.84 -15.13 2.62
CA GLU A 107 -6.52 -16.07 3.51
C GLU A 107 -5.63 -17.26 3.85
N LYS A 108 -4.89 -17.82 2.88
CA LYS A 108 -3.90 -18.88 3.14
C LYS A 108 -2.81 -18.43 4.11
N LEU A 109 -2.16 -17.29 3.86
CA LEU A 109 -1.10 -16.75 4.71
C LEU A 109 -1.56 -16.58 6.17
N ILE A 110 -2.80 -16.10 6.34
CA ILE A 110 -3.37 -15.86 7.66
C ILE A 110 -3.79 -17.17 8.33
N SER A 111 -4.65 -17.95 7.68
CA SER A 111 -5.36 -19.07 8.31
C SER A 111 -4.55 -20.37 8.34
N GLU A 112 -3.73 -20.62 7.31
CA GLU A 112 -2.90 -21.83 7.23
C GLU A 112 -1.48 -21.57 7.73
N ASP A 113 -0.82 -20.54 7.20
CA ASP A 113 0.58 -20.25 7.54
C ASP A 113 0.73 -19.56 8.90
N ARG A 114 -0.34 -18.98 9.44
CA ARG A 114 -0.37 -18.29 10.75
C ARG A 114 0.71 -17.22 10.88
N VAL A 115 0.82 -16.37 9.85
CA VAL A 115 1.79 -15.27 9.83
C VAL A 115 1.42 -14.17 10.84
N ALA A 116 2.42 -13.51 11.42
CA ALA A 116 2.24 -12.40 12.37
C ALA A 116 1.86 -11.08 11.69
N ALA A 117 2.27 -10.91 10.44
CA ALA A 117 1.90 -9.79 9.58
C ALA A 117 2.13 -10.21 8.12
N VAL A 118 1.45 -9.53 7.21
CA VAL A 118 1.69 -9.63 5.76
C VAL A 118 2.24 -8.29 5.27
N PHE A 119 3.25 -8.33 4.42
CA PHE A 119 3.84 -7.19 3.73
C PHE A 119 3.60 -7.35 2.23
N GLY A 120 3.12 -6.30 1.57
CA GLY A 120 2.96 -6.29 0.11
C GLY A 120 1.63 -5.72 -0.35
N CYS A 121 1.11 -6.28 -1.44
CA CYS A 121 0.17 -5.68 -2.38
C CYS A 121 0.75 -4.47 -3.12
N TRP A 122 0.15 -4.16 -4.28
CA TRP A 122 0.46 -2.96 -5.04
C TRP A 122 -0.81 -2.24 -5.46
N THR A 123 -1.61 -2.85 -6.34
CA THR A 123 -2.78 -2.18 -6.87
C THR A 123 -3.83 -1.96 -5.76
N SER A 124 -4.47 -0.80 -5.76
CA SER A 124 -5.60 -0.54 -4.85
C SER A 124 -6.73 -1.56 -4.98
N ALA A 125 -6.86 -2.21 -6.13
CA ALA A 125 -7.87 -3.23 -6.31
C ALA A 125 -7.50 -4.54 -5.60
N SER A 126 -6.23 -4.97 -5.66
CA SER A 126 -5.71 -6.05 -4.80
C SER A 126 -5.87 -5.69 -3.31
N ARG A 127 -5.50 -4.46 -2.91
CA ARG A 127 -5.67 -3.99 -1.52
C ARG A 127 -7.14 -4.08 -1.06
N LYS A 128 -8.08 -3.59 -1.87
CA LYS A 128 -9.52 -3.65 -1.57
C LYS A 128 -10.05 -5.07 -1.52
N ALA A 129 -9.51 -5.98 -2.34
CA ALA A 129 -9.87 -7.40 -2.31
C ALA A 129 -9.39 -8.10 -1.02
N VAL A 130 -8.18 -7.78 -0.55
CA VAL A 130 -7.63 -8.39 0.69
C VAL A 130 -8.17 -7.74 1.97
N LYS A 131 -8.50 -6.44 1.97
CA LYS A 131 -8.99 -5.71 3.15
C LYS A 131 -10.03 -6.47 3.98
N PRO A 132 -11.14 -7.00 3.42
CA PRO A 132 -12.12 -7.74 4.21
C PRO A 132 -11.56 -9.02 4.83
N VAL A 133 -10.58 -9.67 4.20
CA VAL A 133 -9.88 -10.85 4.74
C VAL A 133 -9.11 -10.48 6.00
N PHE A 134 -8.32 -9.40 5.95
CA PHE A 134 -7.56 -8.90 7.10
C PHE A 134 -8.47 -8.42 8.23
N GLU A 135 -9.54 -7.68 7.92
CA GLU A 135 -10.48 -7.16 8.91
C GLU A 135 -11.27 -8.27 9.61
N LYS A 136 -11.73 -9.27 8.86
CA LYS A 136 -12.43 -10.44 9.41
C LYS A 136 -11.53 -11.23 10.35
N ASN A 137 -10.29 -11.49 9.95
CA ASN A 137 -9.36 -12.33 10.70
C ASN A 137 -8.57 -11.58 11.79
N LYS A 138 -8.71 -10.24 11.85
CA LYS A 138 -7.93 -9.36 12.71
C LYS A 138 -6.42 -9.54 12.51
N ALA A 139 -5.98 -9.64 11.26
CA ALA A 139 -4.58 -9.82 10.88
C ALA A 139 -3.97 -8.48 10.43
N LEU A 140 -2.64 -8.33 10.45
CA LEU A 140 -1.99 -7.10 10.01
C LEU A 140 -1.52 -7.17 8.55
N LEU A 141 -1.89 -6.17 7.75
CA LEU A 141 -1.28 -5.87 6.46
C LEU A 141 -0.45 -4.59 6.58
N PHE A 142 0.76 -4.60 6.03
CA PHE A 142 1.54 -3.41 5.76
C PHE A 142 1.59 -3.18 4.25
N TYR A 143 0.99 -2.07 3.82
CA TYR A 143 0.79 -1.73 2.41
C TYR A 143 1.75 -0.59 2.01
N PRO A 144 2.75 -0.86 1.12
CA PRO A 144 3.86 0.04 0.88
C PRO A 144 3.72 0.94 -0.36
N VAL A 145 2.53 1.03 -0.94
CA VAL A 145 2.33 1.69 -2.24
C VAL A 145 1.40 2.89 -2.09
N GLN A 146 1.66 3.94 -2.86
CA GLN A 146 0.80 5.10 -2.99
C GLN A 146 -0.62 4.70 -3.41
N TYR A 147 -1.64 5.40 -2.92
CA TYR A 147 -3.02 5.10 -3.29
C TYR A 147 -3.96 6.32 -3.24
N GLU A 148 -5.22 6.07 -3.58
CA GLU A 148 -6.25 7.09 -3.80
C GLU A 148 -6.76 7.79 -2.53
N GLY A 149 -6.37 7.33 -1.33
CA GLY A 149 -7.00 7.77 -0.08
C GLY A 149 -8.41 7.21 0.06
N LEU A 150 -9.26 7.93 0.78
CA LEU A 150 -10.67 7.62 1.03
C LEU A 150 -10.89 6.23 1.66
N GLU A 151 -9.89 5.76 2.38
CA GLU A 151 -9.91 4.47 3.03
C GLU A 151 -9.15 4.55 4.35
N GLN A 152 -9.64 3.77 5.31
CA GLN A 152 -8.94 3.48 6.52
C GLN A 152 -9.35 2.08 6.95
N SER A 153 -8.42 1.35 7.53
CA SER A 153 -8.68 0.08 8.20
C SER A 153 -7.94 0.06 9.53
N PRO A 154 -8.50 -0.52 10.59
CA PRO A 154 -7.74 -0.82 11.79
C PRO A 154 -6.69 -1.92 11.56
N TYR A 155 -6.70 -2.64 10.43
CA TYR A 155 -5.83 -3.80 10.23
C TYR A 155 -4.82 -3.61 9.09
N ILE A 156 -4.77 -2.41 8.52
CA ILE A 156 -3.84 -2.05 7.43
C ILE A 156 -3.02 -0.84 7.85
N PHE A 157 -1.71 -0.99 7.88
CA PHE A 157 -0.77 0.12 8.00
C PHE A 157 -0.33 0.57 6.61
N TYR A 158 -0.55 1.85 6.31
CA TYR A 158 -0.31 2.47 5.01
C TYR A 158 1.04 3.18 5.07
N THR A 159 2.06 2.56 4.48
CA THR A 159 3.44 3.06 4.44
C THR A 159 3.79 3.76 3.12
N GLY A 160 2.93 3.60 2.11
CA GLY A 160 2.90 4.45 0.92
C GLY A 160 2.07 5.73 1.14
N ALA A 161 2.19 6.68 0.22
CA ALA A 161 1.53 7.99 0.31
C ALA A 161 0.04 7.97 -0.03
N THR A 162 -0.71 8.87 0.61
CA THR A 162 -2.03 9.32 0.15
C THR A 162 -1.92 10.48 -0.84
N THR A 163 -3.04 10.83 -1.48
CA THR A 163 -3.06 11.86 -2.53
C THR A 163 -2.59 13.24 -2.05
N ASN A 164 -2.79 13.61 -0.78
CA ASN A 164 -2.25 14.86 -0.22
C ASN A 164 -0.72 14.86 -0.06
N GLN A 165 -0.07 13.70 -0.11
CA GLN A 165 1.37 13.53 0.05
C GLN A 165 2.10 13.29 -1.29
N GLN A 166 1.37 13.18 -2.41
CA GLN A 166 1.94 12.91 -3.73
C GLN A 166 1.23 13.67 -4.87
N ILE A 167 -0.06 13.38 -5.11
CA ILE A 167 -0.82 13.97 -6.22
C ILE A 167 -1.00 15.48 -6.06
N VAL A 168 -1.43 15.94 -4.88
CA VAL A 168 -1.65 17.37 -4.63
C VAL A 168 -0.33 18.15 -4.77
N PRO A 169 0.78 17.75 -4.12
CA PRO A 169 2.10 18.35 -4.38
C PRO A 169 2.54 18.34 -5.86
N GLY A 170 2.26 17.26 -6.60
CA GLY A 170 2.54 17.18 -8.03
C GLY A 170 1.79 18.23 -8.85
N LEU A 171 0.52 18.45 -8.53
CA LEU A 171 -0.29 19.48 -9.18
C LEU A 171 0.13 20.90 -8.74
N ASP A 172 0.45 21.10 -7.47
CA ASP A 172 0.99 22.37 -6.96
C ASP A 172 2.30 22.75 -7.66
N TYR A 173 3.19 21.77 -7.86
CA TYR A 173 4.43 21.96 -8.61
C TYR A 173 4.14 22.40 -10.05
N LEU A 174 3.28 21.67 -10.78
CA LEU A 174 2.91 22.02 -12.15
C LEU A 174 2.32 23.44 -12.23
N LYS A 175 1.42 23.78 -11.32
CA LYS A 175 0.81 25.12 -11.23
C LYS A 175 1.87 26.20 -10.98
N ALA A 176 2.84 25.94 -10.11
CA ALA A 176 3.97 26.84 -9.84
C ALA A 176 4.89 27.01 -11.05
N GLN A 177 5.02 25.97 -11.90
CA GLN A 177 5.70 26.05 -13.20
C GLN A 177 4.85 26.76 -14.29
N GLY A 178 3.69 27.30 -13.94
CA GLY A 178 2.82 28.03 -14.86
C GLY A 178 1.89 27.16 -15.70
N VAL A 179 1.84 25.84 -15.47
CA VAL A 179 0.90 24.95 -16.16
C VAL A 179 -0.52 25.29 -15.75
N LYS A 180 -1.39 25.50 -16.75
CA LYS A 180 -2.82 25.82 -16.58
C LYS A 180 -3.76 24.74 -17.07
N SER A 181 -3.27 23.77 -17.83
CA SER A 181 -4.10 22.70 -18.37
C SER A 181 -3.38 21.36 -18.36
N VAL A 182 -4.12 20.30 -18.06
CA VAL A 182 -3.61 18.93 -18.05
C VAL A 182 -4.49 17.99 -18.86
N TYR A 183 -3.88 16.94 -19.42
CA TYR A 183 -4.58 15.75 -19.90
C TYR A 183 -4.36 14.62 -18.92
N LEU A 184 -5.40 13.84 -18.60
CA LEU A 184 -5.30 12.70 -17.71
C LEU A 184 -5.22 11.40 -18.51
N VAL A 185 -4.21 10.58 -18.22
CA VAL A 185 -4.10 9.24 -18.80
C VAL A 185 -3.90 8.25 -17.67
N GLY A 186 -4.80 7.28 -17.53
CA GLY A 186 -4.80 6.34 -16.40
C GLY A 186 -5.08 4.90 -16.79
N SER A 187 -4.71 3.96 -15.91
CA SER A 187 -5.14 2.57 -16.07
C SER A 187 -6.58 2.39 -15.60
N ASP A 188 -7.39 1.57 -16.27
CA ASP A 188 -8.82 1.45 -15.98
C ASP A 188 -9.12 0.58 -14.75
N TYR A 189 -8.82 1.10 -13.56
CA TYR A 189 -9.17 0.49 -12.27
C TYR A 189 -9.35 1.56 -11.18
N VAL A 190 -9.61 1.11 -9.95
CA VAL A 190 -10.07 1.99 -8.85
C VAL A 190 -9.11 3.14 -8.51
N PHE A 191 -7.78 2.94 -8.57
CA PHE A 191 -6.83 4.00 -8.23
C PHE A 191 -6.89 5.16 -9.22
N PRO A 192 -6.64 4.99 -10.54
CA PRO A 192 -6.67 6.10 -11.48
C PRO A 192 -8.05 6.75 -11.56
N ARG A 193 -9.13 5.96 -11.50
CA ARG A 193 -10.51 6.50 -11.51
C ARG A 193 -10.78 7.43 -10.32
N THR A 194 -10.29 7.09 -9.13
CA THR A 194 -10.49 7.89 -7.92
C THR A 194 -9.51 9.06 -7.85
N ALA A 195 -8.24 8.81 -8.15
CA ALA A 195 -7.21 9.83 -8.27
C ALA A 195 -7.61 10.93 -9.27
N ASN A 196 -8.11 10.56 -10.46
CA ASN A 196 -8.52 11.53 -11.47
C ASN A 196 -9.76 12.34 -11.06
N LYS A 197 -10.66 11.80 -10.23
CA LYS A 197 -11.73 12.60 -9.60
C LYS A 197 -11.16 13.66 -8.66
N ILE A 198 -10.18 13.29 -7.84
CA ILE A 198 -9.47 14.22 -6.94
C ILE A 198 -8.71 15.28 -7.76
N ILE A 199 -8.01 14.88 -8.82
CA ILE A 199 -7.27 15.79 -9.71
C ILE A 199 -8.24 16.80 -10.37
N LYS A 200 -9.41 16.36 -10.84
CA LYS A 200 -10.42 17.26 -11.42
C LYS A 200 -10.98 18.26 -10.41
N ALA A 201 -11.25 17.82 -9.19
CA ALA A 201 -11.71 18.71 -8.11
C ALA A 201 -10.62 19.73 -7.74
N TYR A 202 -9.38 19.28 -7.57
CA TYR A 202 -8.23 20.16 -7.37
C TYR A 202 -8.13 21.19 -8.51
N ALA A 203 -8.14 20.74 -9.76
CA ALA A 203 -7.94 21.60 -10.92
C ALA A 203 -8.98 22.73 -10.97
N THR A 204 -10.26 22.37 -10.82
CA THR A 204 -11.39 23.31 -10.78
C THR A 204 -11.20 24.38 -9.70
N ALA A 205 -10.79 23.97 -8.49
CA ALA A 205 -10.61 24.88 -7.37
C ALA A 205 -9.33 25.74 -7.47
N ASN A 206 -8.34 25.30 -8.24
CA ASN A 206 -7.00 25.90 -8.28
C ASN A 206 -6.67 26.62 -9.59
N GLY A 207 -7.67 26.87 -10.44
CA GLY A 207 -7.49 27.61 -11.69
C GLY A 207 -6.70 26.84 -12.74
N MET A 208 -6.86 25.50 -12.75
CA MET A 208 -6.35 24.63 -13.80
C MET A 208 -7.53 23.94 -14.51
N THR A 209 -7.32 23.55 -15.76
CA THR A 209 -8.34 22.89 -16.58
C THR A 209 -7.90 21.49 -16.99
N VAL A 210 -8.80 20.52 -16.90
CA VAL A 210 -8.57 19.19 -17.48
C VAL A 210 -9.16 19.18 -18.89
N LEU A 211 -8.31 19.04 -19.91
CA LEU A 211 -8.70 19.12 -21.33
C LEU A 211 -9.04 17.75 -21.95
N GLY A 212 -8.81 16.68 -21.21
CA GLY A 212 -9.24 15.35 -21.57
C GLY A 212 -8.82 14.32 -20.54
N GLU A 213 -9.43 13.14 -20.63
CA GLU A 213 -9.24 12.03 -19.72
C GLU A 213 -9.50 10.74 -20.49
N ASP A 214 -8.49 9.88 -20.60
CA ASP A 214 -8.63 8.55 -21.20
C ASP A 214 -8.07 7.49 -20.27
N TYR A 215 -8.64 6.29 -20.41
CA TYR A 215 -8.22 5.11 -19.68
C TYR A 215 -7.88 3.97 -20.64
N ALA A 216 -6.89 3.18 -20.26
CA ALA A 216 -6.55 1.91 -20.90
C ALA A 216 -6.62 0.79 -19.87
N PRO A 217 -7.07 -0.44 -20.23
CA PRO A 217 -6.96 -1.59 -19.35
C PRO A 217 -5.51 -1.79 -18.86
N LEU A 218 -5.35 -2.34 -17.65
CA LEU A 218 -4.02 -2.82 -17.19
C LEU A 218 -3.47 -3.85 -18.20
N GLY A 219 -2.17 -3.81 -18.47
CA GLY A 219 -1.58 -4.67 -19.50
C GLY A 219 -1.79 -4.21 -20.93
N SER A 220 -2.53 -3.11 -21.18
CA SER A 220 -2.73 -2.61 -22.54
C SER A 220 -1.41 -2.19 -23.18
N THR A 221 -1.29 -2.48 -24.48
CA THR A 221 -0.19 -2.02 -25.34
C THR A 221 -0.65 -1.02 -26.40
N GLU A 222 -1.96 -0.79 -26.53
CA GLU A 222 -2.56 0.02 -27.58
C GLU A 222 -2.79 1.47 -27.12
N PHE A 223 -1.80 2.33 -27.33
CA PHE A 223 -1.86 3.75 -26.89
C PHE A 223 -1.94 4.78 -28.01
N GLY A 224 -1.87 4.37 -29.29
CA GLY A 224 -1.84 5.31 -30.43
C GLY A 224 -3.01 6.30 -30.45
N THR A 225 -4.24 5.82 -30.23
CA THR A 225 -5.44 6.69 -30.16
C THR A 225 -5.38 7.67 -28.99
N ILE A 226 -4.96 7.20 -27.80
CA ILE A 226 -4.86 8.04 -26.60
C ILE A 226 -3.80 9.12 -26.80
N VAL A 227 -2.62 8.76 -27.32
CA VAL A 227 -1.53 9.69 -27.59
C VAL A 227 -1.92 10.73 -28.64
N ASN A 228 -2.67 10.34 -29.68
CA ASN A 228 -3.19 11.30 -30.66
C ASN A 228 -4.14 12.32 -30.03
N LYS A 229 -5.04 11.89 -29.13
CA LYS A 229 -5.91 12.81 -28.38
C LYS A 229 -5.10 13.74 -27.47
N VAL A 230 -4.12 13.20 -26.75
CA VAL A 230 -3.19 13.98 -25.91
C VAL A 230 -2.54 15.08 -26.75
N LYS A 231 -1.95 14.72 -27.90
CA LYS A 231 -1.29 15.64 -28.81
C LYS A 231 -2.23 16.74 -29.35
N SER A 232 -3.47 16.39 -29.69
CA SER A 232 -4.45 17.34 -30.23
C SER A 232 -5.18 18.17 -29.17
N SER A 233 -5.06 17.82 -27.88
CA SER A 233 -5.86 18.40 -26.80
C SER A 233 -5.52 19.86 -26.48
N GLY A 234 -4.30 20.31 -26.80
CA GLY A 234 -3.78 21.59 -26.35
C GLY A 234 -3.46 21.65 -24.84
N ALA A 235 -3.44 20.51 -24.14
CA ALA A 235 -2.98 20.44 -22.75
C ALA A 235 -1.51 20.87 -22.64
N ALA A 236 -1.19 21.61 -21.58
CA ALA A 236 0.19 22.03 -21.32
C ALA A 236 1.03 20.91 -20.66
N ALA A 237 0.38 19.92 -20.04
CA ALA A 237 1.05 18.76 -19.45
C ALA A 237 0.14 17.53 -19.47
N VAL A 238 0.72 16.35 -19.24
CA VAL A 238 -0.02 15.12 -18.94
C VAL A 238 0.16 14.77 -17.48
N PHE A 239 -0.94 14.46 -16.79
CA PHE A 239 -0.89 13.83 -15.47
C PHE A 239 -1.15 12.33 -15.65
N ASN A 240 -0.10 11.52 -15.45
CA ASN A 240 -0.09 10.10 -15.76
C ASN A 240 -0.34 9.24 -14.51
N THR A 241 -1.42 8.48 -14.53
CA THR A 241 -1.83 7.48 -13.54
C THR A 241 -1.87 6.06 -14.13
N LEU A 242 -1.15 5.80 -15.23
CA LEU A 242 -0.91 4.45 -15.74
C LEU A 242 0.03 3.68 -14.82
N ASN A 243 -0.13 2.35 -14.76
CA ASN A 243 0.66 1.44 -13.93
C ASN A 243 1.25 0.29 -14.75
N GLY A 244 2.32 -0.31 -14.22
CA GLY A 244 2.91 -1.53 -14.77
C GLY A 244 3.45 -1.36 -16.20
N ASP A 245 3.42 -2.46 -16.95
CA ASP A 245 3.88 -2.55 -18.34
C ASP A 245 3.17 -1.61 -19.32
N SER A 246 1.96 -1.13 -19.01
CA SER A 246 1.26 -0.11 -19.81
C SER A 246 2.05 1.20 -19.94
N ASN A 247 2.88 1.57 -18.96
CA ASN A 247 3.76 2.72 -19.09
C ASN A 247 4.78 2.55 -20.23
N VAL A 248 5.28 1.33 -20.47
CA VAL A 248 6.23 1.04 -21.55
C VAL A 248 5.63 1.38 -22.90
N ALA A 249 4.40 0.92 -23.15
CA ALA A 249 3.71 1.17 -24.41
C ALA A 249 3.34 2.64 -24.58
N PHE A 250 2.79 3.28 -23.53
CA PHE A 250 2.43 4.69 -23.58
C PHE A 250 3.61 5.60 -23.92
N PHE A 251 4.76 5.47 -23.25
CA PHE A 251 5.90 6.36 -23.48
C PHE A 251 6.61 6.11 -24.82
N LYS A 252 6.57 4.87 -25.34
CA LYS A 252 7.02 4.58 -26.70
C LYS A 252 6.14 5.31 -27.74
N GLU A 253 4.83 5.19 -27.64
CA GLU A 253 3.89 5.90 -28.52
C GLU A 253 3.99 7.41 -28.36
N TYR A 254 4.12 7.90 -27.13
CA TYR A 254 4.30 9.32 -26.81
C TYR A 254 5.50 9.92 -27.57
N LYS A 255 6.65 9.24 -27.51
CA LYS A 255 7.85 9.64 -28.25
C LYS A 255 7.68 9.50 -29.76
N SER A 256 7.09 8.40 -30.24
CA SER A 256 6.82 8.16 -31.67
C SER A 256 5.92 9.25 -32.29
N ALA A 257 4.98 9.79 -31.51
CA ALA A 257 4.14 10.91 -31.92
C ALA A 257 4.87 12.28 -31.94
N GLY A 258 6.15 12.31 -31.57
CA GLY A 258 7.00 13.50 -31.54
C GLY A 258 6.81 14.38 -30.29
N LEU A 259 6.15 13.88 -29.25
CA LEU A 259 6.00 14.61 -27.99
C LEU A 259 7.27 14.45 -27.14
N THR A 260 7.59 15.48 -26.36
CA THR A 260 8.80 15.55 -25.53
C THR A 260 8.49 16.19 -24.19
N ALA A 261 9.31 15.93 -23.17
CA ALA A 261 9.17 16.55 -21.86
C ALA A 261 9.23 18.09 -21.91
N ALA A 262 9.96 18.67 -22.87
CA ALA A 262 10.06 20.11 -23.05
C ALA A 262 8.79 20.73 -23.66
N ALA A 263 8.12 20.02 -24.57
CA ALA A 263 6.92 20.50 -25.24
C ALA A 263 5.64 20.27 -24.41
N MET A 264 5.56 19.13 -23.73
CA MET A 264 4.41 18.74 -22.91
C MET A 264 4.88 17.78 -21.81
N PRO A 265 5.35 18.26 -20.65
CA PRO A 265 5.84 17.38 -19.61
C PRO A 265 4.76 16.41 -19.14
N VAL A 266 5.18 15.18 -18.86
CA VAL A 266 4.39 14.17 -18.15
C VAL A 266 4.83 14.17 -16.69
N VAL A 267 3.89 14.29 -15.76
CA VAL A 267 4.10 13.96 -14.35
C VAL A 267 3.48 12.60 -14.09
N SER A 268 4.30 11.60 -13.79
CA SER A 268 3.83 10.27 -13.40
C SER A 268 3.83 10.09 -11.89
N VAL A 269 2.83 9.38 -11.38
CA VAL A 269 2.77 8.91 -9.99
C VAL A 269 3.00 7.39 -9.88
N SER A 270 3.49 6.75 -10.94
CA SER A 270 3.73 5.29 -10.98
C SER A 270 4.87 4.90 -11.93
N ILE A 271 5.85 5.78 -12.11
CA ILE A 271 7.16 5.46 -12.71
C ILE A 271 8.23 5.74 -11.68
N ALA A 272 8.93 4.70 -11.25
CA ALA A 272 10.15 4.83 -10.47
C ALA A 272 11.36 4.28 -11.25
N GLU A 273 12.54 4.27 -10.64
CA GLU A 273 13.80 3.92 -11.29
C GLU A 273 13.80 2.52 -11.94
N GLU A 274 13.07 1.55 -11.37
CA GLU A 274 12.91 0.22 -11.99
C GLU A 274 12.11 0.30 -13.30
N GLU A 275 11.00 1.05 -13.32
CA GLU A 275 10.25 1.28 -14.56
C GLU A 275 11.07 2.09 -15.57
N VAL A 276 11.89 3.06 -15.13
CA VAL A 276 12.78 3.80 -16.05
C VAL A 276 13.70 2.85 -16.79
N LYS A 277 14.30 1.88 -16.08
CA LYS A 277 15.14 0.83 -16.68
C LYS A 277 14.35 -0.06 -17.64
N GLY A 278 13.14 -0.49 -17.27
CA GLY A 278 12.30 -1.36 -18.09
C GLY A 278 11.74 -0.69 -19.35
N ILE A 279 11.40 0.59 -19.27
CA ILE A 279 10.88 1.39 -20.39
C ILE A 279 12.03 1.79 -21.33
N GLY A 280 13.17 2.17 -20.75
CA GLY A 280 14.34 2.71 -21.43
C GLY A 280 14.40 4.23 -21.32
N THR A 281 15.53 4.74 -20.81
CA THR A 281 15.74 6.16 -20.50
C THR A 281 15.48 7.09 -21.68
N GLN A 282 15.77 6.66 -22.91
CA GLN A 282 15.53 7.45 -24.11
C GLN A 282 14.06 7.85 -24.30
N TYR A 283 13.09 7.16 -23.69
CA TYR A 283 11.66 7.49 -23.77
C TYR A 283 11.18 8.41 -22.64
N LEU A 284 12.00 8.56 -21.58
CA LEU A 284 11.60 9.16 -20.32
C LEU A 284 12.48 10.33 -19.88
N GLU A 285 13.64 10.51 -20.50
CA GLU A 285 14.57 11.58 -20.14
C GLU A 285 13.86 12.94 -20.08
N GLY A 286 14.04 13.61 -18.94
CA GLY A 286 13.45 14.91 -18.66
C GLY A 286 12.00 14.90 -18.19
N GLN A 287 11.30 13.77 -18.27
CA GLN A 287 9.95 13.63 -17.71
C GLN A 287 9.99 13.70 -16.18
N LEU A 288 8.84 14.01 -15.60
CA LEU A 288 8.69 14.25 -14.17
C LEU A 288 7.99 13.08 -13.49
N THR A 289 8.33 12.88 -12.22
CA THR A 289 7.65 11.93 -11.33
C THR A 289 7.33 12.62 -10.01
N ALA A 290 6.31 12.14 -9.31
CA ALA A 290 6.00 12.57 -7.95
C ALA A 290 6.01 11.35 -7.02
N TRP A 291 6.84 11.41 -5.98
CA TRP A 291 7.08 10.32 -5.02
C TRP A 291 7.47 10.90 -3.67
N ASN A 292 7.87 10.05 -2.72
CA ASN A 292 8.36 10.47 -1.40
C ASN A 292 9.83 10.10 -1.16
N TYR A 293 10.35 9.20 -2.00
CA TYR A 293 11.74 8.77 -2.05
C TYR A 293 12.23 8.63 -3.49
N TYR A 294 13.51 8.93 -3.69
CA TYR A 294 14.29 8.56 -4.86
C TYR A 294 15.58 7.91 -4.42
N GLN A 295 16.18 7.03 -5.24
CA GLN A 295 17.52 6.47 -4.94
C GLN A 295 18.55 7.57 -4.66
N THR A 296 18.39 8.74 -5.30
CA THR A 296 19.27 9.90 -5.16
C THR A 296 19.04 10.73 -3.90
N THR A 297 18.08 10.36 -3.04
CA THR A 297 17.77 11.07 -1.79
C THR A 297 19.03 11.17 -0.92
N PRO A 298 19.42 12.36 -0.43
CA PRO A 298 20.60 12.47 0.41
C PRO A 298 20.36 11.88 1.80
N GLY A 299 21.35 11.17 2.35
CA GLY A 299 21.29 10.68 3.73
C GLY A 299 22.14 9.43 3.98
N ALA A 300 22.60 9.25 5.20
CA ALA A 300 23.36 8.07 5.61
C ALA A 300 22.49 6.80 5.59
N ALA A 301 21.25 6.89 6.07
CA ALA A 301 20.27 5.80 6.01
C ALA A 301 20.03 5.35 4.56
N ASN A 302 19.85 6.31 3.63
CA ASN A 302 19.70 5.99 2.22
C ASN A 302 20.95 5.35 1.62
N SER A 303 22.12 5.95 1.86
CA SER A 303 23.39 5.41 1.34
C SER A 303 23.61 3.96 1.77
N LYS A 304 23.24 3.61 3.01
CA LYS A 304 23.28 2.25 3.52
C LYS A 304 22.28 1.34 2.81
N PHE A 305 21.03 1.76 2.68
CA PHE A 305 19.97 0.99 2.01
C PHE A 305 20.32 0.68 0.55
N VAL A 306 20.73 1.70 -0.22
CA VAL A 306 21.12 1.53 -1.63
C VAL A 306 22.33 0.61 -1.77
N ALA A 307 23.35 0.77 -0.90
CA ALA A 307 24.53 -0.09 -0.93
C ALA A 307 24.19 -1.54 -0.58
N ALA A 308 23.36 -1.78 0.44
CA ALA A 308 22.94 -3.11 0.84
C ALA A 308 22.09 -3.79 -0.24
N TYR A 309 21.14 -3.07 -0.83
CA TYR A 309 20.31 -3.57 -1.90
C TYR A 309 21.15 -3.96 -3.13
N LYS A 310 22.05 -3.08 -3.57
CA LYS A 310 22.95 -3.35 -4.70
C LYS A 310 23.94 -4.48 -4.43
N ALA A 311 24.47 -4.59 -3.22
CA ALA A 311 25.36 -5.68 -2.84
C ALA A 311 24.64 -7.04 -2.93
N LYS A 312 23.34 -7.09 -2.61
CA LYS A 312 22.54 -8.31 -2.62
C LYS A 312 22.00 -8.67 -4.00
N TYR A 313 21.47 -7.70 -4.74
CA TYR A 313 20.70 -7.94 -5.97
C TYR A 313 21.42 -7.55 -7.26
N GLY A 314 22.53 -6.83 -7.17
CA GLY A 314 23.35 -6.41 -8.31
C GLY A 314 23.62 -4.91 -8.34
N ALA A 315 24.82 -4.51 -8.76
CA ALA A 315 25.26 -3.12 -8.77
C ALA A 315 24.44 -2.20 -9.70
N ASP A 316 23.83 -2.78 -10.73
CA ASP A 316 22.98 -2.11 -11.73
C ASP A 316 21.49 -2.09 -11.36
N LYS A 317 21.13 -2.62 -10.17
CA LYS A 317 19.75 -2.61 -9.68
C LYS A 317 19.45 -1.30 -8.97
N PRO A 318 18.43 -0.54 -9.41
CA PRO A 318 18.02 0.65 -8.71
C PRO A 318 17.19 0.33 -7.46
N THR A 319 16.99 1.33 -6.62
CA THR A 319 15.94 1.35 -5.59
C THR A 319 14.87 2.39 -5.94
N SER A 320 13.64 2.20 -5.47
CA SER A 320 12.50 3.10 -5.71
C SER A 320 11.70 3.40 -4.43
N ASP A 321 10.72 4.28 -4.53
CA ASP A 321 9.84 4.66 -3.42
C ASP A 321 9.02 3.49 -2.84
N PRO A 322 8.32 2.65 -3.64
CA PRO A 322 7.61 1.49 -3.09
C PRO A 322 8.54 0.44 -2.46
N MET A 323 9.76 0.30 -2.97
CA MET A 323 10.79 -0.57 -2.39
C MET A 323 11.22 -0.06 -1.00
N GLU A 324 11.48 1.24 -0.90
CA GLU A 324 11.82 1.91 0.34
C GLU A 324 10.70 1.80 1.37
N ALA A 325 9.46 2.10 0.99
CA ALA A 325 8.30 2.03 1.86
C ALA A 325 8.08 0.59 2.39
N ALA A 326 8.34 -0.42 1.56
CA ALA A 326 8.23 -1.82 1.96
C ALA A 326 9.35 -2.26 2.91
N TYR A 327 10.58 -1.79 2.69
CA TYR A 327 11.70 -1.96 3.63
C TYR A 327 11.37 -1.32 4.99
N VAL A 328 10.89 -0.07 4.97
CA VAL A 328 10.46 0.69 6.15
C VAL A 328 9.34 -0.02 6.89
N ALA A 329 8.37 -0.59 6.19
CA ALA A 329 7.25 -1.30 6.79
C ALA A 329 7.69 -2.43 7.73
N VAL A 330 8.71 -3.21 7.36
CA VAL A 330 9.22 -4.31 8.20
C VAL A 330 9.87 -3.77 9.48
N TYR A 331 10.63 -2.68 9.38
CA TYR A 331 11.25 -2.03 10.54
C TYR A 331 10.22 -1.38 11.47
N LEU A 332 9.18 -0.75 10.90
CA LEU A 332 8.06 -0.22 11.68
C LEU A 332 7.31 -1.33 12.40
N TRP A 333 7.00 -2.44 11.72
CA TRP A 333 6.39 -3.61 12.35
C TRP A 333 7.23 -4.15 13.50
N LYS A 334 8.56 -4.31 13.30
CA LYS A 334 9.49 -4.71 14.36
C LYS A 334 9.39 -3.77 15.56
N ALA A 335 9.47 -2.46 15.33
CA ALA A 335 9.42 -1.46 16.41
C ALA A 335 8.07 -1.49 17.16
N MET A 336 6.95 -1.70 16.46
CA MET A 336 5.63 -1.86 17.06
C MET A 336 5.55 -3.12 17.93
N VAL A 337 6.07 -4.25 17.45
CA VAL A 337 6.14 -5.52 18.19
C VAL A 337 7.02 -5.38 19.43
N GLU A 338 8.17 -4.74 19.31
CA GLU A 338 9.09 -4.50 20.43
C GLU A 338 8.46 -3.60 21.50
N LYS A 339 7.77 -2.52 21.09
CA LYS A 339 7.04 -1.64 22.02
C LYS A 339 5.85 -2.36 22.68
N ALA A 340 5.17 -3.24 21.96
CA ALA A 340 4.08 -4.05 22.49
C ALA A 340 4.57 -5.19 23.43
N GLY A 341 5.83 -5.60 23.29
CA GLY A 341 6.40 -6.77 23.97
C GLY A 341 5.72 -8.09 23.57
N ALA A 342 5.02 -8.13 22.43
CA ALA A 342 4.25 -9.27 21.98
C ALA A 342 3.97 -9.20 20.46
N PHE A 343 3.76 -10.36 19.85
CA PHE A 343 3.30 -10.51 18.46
C PHE A 343 1.77 -10.49 18.31
N ASP A 344 1.04 -10.28 19.40
CA ASP A 344 -0.42 -10.19 19.39
C ASP A 344 -0.87 -8.93 18.63
N VAL A 345 -1.72 -9.11 17.61
CA VAL A 345 -2.11 -8.04 16.68
C VAL A 345 -2.71 -6.83 17.39
N GLU A 346 -3.60 -7.05 18.37
CA GLU A 346 -4.26 -5.95 19.06
C GLU A 346 -3.26 -5.16 19.93
N LYS A 347 -2.32 -5.84 20.59
CA LYS A 347 -1.23 -5.17 21.33
C LYS A 347 -0.30 -4.40 20.40
N VAL A 348 0.10 -5.01 19.28
CA VAL A 348 0.97 -4.38 18.27
C VAL A 348 0.30 -3.12 17.73
N ARG A 349 -0.99 -3.21 17.35
CA ARG A 349 -1.75 -2.07 16.86
C ARG A 349 -1.90 -0.98 17.93
N GLY A 350 -2.20 -1.36 19.17
CA GLY A 350 -2.28 -0.43 20.31
C GLY A 350 -0.97 0.27 20.62
N ALA A 351 0.17 -0.33 20.26
CA ALA A 351 1.49 0.26 20.43
C ALA A 351 1.92 1.17 19.26
N SER A 352 1.19 1.19 18.15
CA SER A 352 1.67 1.76 16.88
C SER A 352 1.86 3.28 16.87
N ASP A 353 1.04 4.03 17.61
CA ASP A 353 1.06 5.49 17.57
C ASP A 353 2.42 6.06 18.00
N GLY A 354 2.95 6.97 17.19
CA GLY A 354 4.22 7.64 17.43
C GLY A 354 5.47 6.76 17.29
N ILE A 355 5.35 5.52 16.77
CA ILE A 355 6.52 4.75 16.35
C ILE A 355 7.25 5.52 15.26
N THR A 356 8.58 5.60 15.40
CA THR A 356 9.45 6.28 14.44
C THR A 356 10.51 5.34 13.90
N PHE A 357 11.02 5.65 12.70
CA PHE A 357 12.15 4.97 12.09
C PHE A 357 12.98 5.97 11.28
N ASP A 358 14.31 5.92 11.42
CA ASP A 358 15.24 6.70 10.58
C ASP A 358 15.35 6.00 9.21
N ALA A 359 14.41 6.33 8.33
CA ALA A 359 14.24 5.68 7.04
C ALA A 359 15.17 6.26 5.97
N PRO A 360 15.38 5.55 4.85
CA PRO A 360 16.06 6.12 3.68
C PRO A 360 15.45 7.44 3.20
N GLU A 361 14.14 7.64 3.31
CA GLU A 361 13.49 8.92 2.96
C GLU A 361 13.63 10.05 4.01
N GLY A 362 14.19 9.73 5.19
CA GLY A 362 14.24 10.57 6.37
C GLY A 362 13.42 9.99 7.53
N LEU A 363 13.27 10.74 8.63
CA LEU A 363 12.50 10.25 9.78
C LEU A 363 11.02 10.08 9.40
N VAL A 364 10.51 8.86 9.52
CA VAL A 364 9.09 8.53 9.38
C VAL A 364 8.44 8.33 10.74
N THR A 365 7.17 8.72 10.84
CA THR A 365 6.36 8.57 12.06
C THR A 365 5.01 7.98 11.71
N VAL A 366 4.59 6.97 12.47
CA VAL A 366 3.25 6.36 12.36
C VAL A 366 2.24 7.25 13.07
N ASP A 367 1.20 7.65 12.34
CA ASP A 367 -0.03 8.20 12.91
C ASP A 367 -0.96 7.03 13.25
N GLY A 368 -1.06 6.69 14.54
CA GLY A 368 -1.89 5.59 15.01
C GLY A 368 -3.39 5.85 14.85
N LYS A 369 -3.82 7.09 14.63
CA LYS A 369 -5.24 7.42 14.39
C LYS A 369 -5.71 7.01 13.02
N THR A 370 -4.83 7.13 12.02
CA THR A 370 -5.14 6.82 10.61
C THR A 370 -4.43 5.57 10.11
N GLN A 371 -3.44 5.07 10.85
CA GLN A 371 -2.51 4.00 10.47
C GLN A 371 -1.65 4.32 9.24
N HIS A 372 -1.48 5.60 8.94
CA HIS A 372 -0.62 6.08 7.87
C HIS A 372 0.70 6.60 8.43
N ILE A 373 1.67 6.87 7.56
CA ILE A 373 2.91 7.56 7.93
C ILE A 373 2.99 8.94 7.29
N ALA A 374 3.64 9.88 7.98
CA ALA A 374 4.02 11.16 7.38
C ALA A 374 5.20 10.95 6.42
N LYS A 375 5.10 11.50 5.21
CA LYS A 375 6.12 11.37 4.16
C LYS A 375 6.48 12.72 3.57
N THR A 376 7.74 12.93 3.20
CA THR A 376 8.16 14.14 2.49
C THR A 376 7.70 14.02 1.04
N ALA A 377 6.96 15.00 0.51
CA ALA A 377 6.57 14.97 -0.90
C ALA A 377 7.75 15.45 -1.75
N ARG A 378 8.05 14.76 -2.85
CA ARG A 378 9.15 15.07 -3.76
C ARG A 378 8.67 15.04 -5.20
N ILE A 379 9.20 15.97 -6.00
CA ILE A 379 9.08 15.94 -7.46
C ILE A 379 10.47 15.72 -8.01
N GLY A 380 10.59 14.73 -8.88
CA GLY A 380 11.83 14.29 -9.47
C GLY A 380 11.80 14.38 -10.98
N LYS A 381 12.97 14.58 -11.57
CA LYS A 381 13.20 14.60 -13.01
C LYS A 381 14.07 13.41 -13.40
N ILE A 382 13.62 12.65 -14.39
CA ILE A 382 14.35 11.48 -14.89
C ILE A 382 15.58 11.96 -15.68
N GLY A 383 16.76 11.51 -15.26
CA GLY A 383 18.04 11.81 -15.89
C GLY A 383 18.41 10.82 -16.99
N ALA A 384 19.40 11.19 -17.82
CA ALA A 384 19.92 10.34 -18.89
C ALA A 384 20.65 9.08 -18.36
N ASP A 385 21.05 9.09 -17.08
CA ASP A 385 21.62 7.95 -16.36
C ASP A 385 20.57 6.93 -15.87
N GLY A 386 19.28 7.22 -16.10
CA GLY A 386 18.16 6.38 -15.65
C GLY A 386 17.78 6.57 -14.19
N LEU A 387 18.45 7.48 -13.46
CA LEU A 387 18.08 7.82 -12.10
C LEU A 387 17.15 9.03 -12.07
N ILE A 388 16.43 9.18 -10.96
CA ILE A 388 15.53 10.31 -10.76
C ILE A 388 16.21 11.29 -9.80
N THR A 389 16.41 12.53 -10.25
CA THR A 389 16.97 13.60 -9.43
C THR A 389 15.85 14.48 -8.92
N GLU A 390 15.83 14.74 -7.61
CA GLU A 390 14.88 15.67 -7.02
C GLU A 390 15.04 17.09 -7.59
N VAL A 391 13.92 17.72 -7.96
CA VAL A 391 13.84 19.12 -8.38
C VAL A 391 12.99 19.98 -7.44
N TRP A 392 12.21 19.36 -6.56
CA TRP A 392 11.43 20.02 -5.51
C TRP A 392 11.09 19.04 -4.39
N ASN A 393 10.99 19.53 -3.16
CA ASN A 393 10.39 18.79 -2.04
C ASN A 393 9.58 19.72 -1.12
N SER A 394 8.72 19.13 -0.28
CA SER A 394 7.85 19.86 0.65
C SER A 394 8.56 20.54 1.82
N GLY A 395 9.88 20.39 1.96
CA GLY A 395 10.72 20.91 3.04
C GLY A 395 10.57 20.19 4.39
N LYS A 396 9.42 19.53 4.59
CA LYS A 396 9.09 18.72 5.78
C LYS A 396 8.12 17.59 5.42
N PRO A 397 8.03 16.55 6.25
CA PRO A 397 7.01 15.52 6.08
C PRO A 397 5.59 16.11 6.09
N VAL A 398 4.78 15.69 5.12
CA VAL A 398 3.37 16.02 4.99
C VAL A 398 2.57 15.03 5.84
N VAL A 399 1.77 15.54 6.76
CA VAL A 399 0.87 14.73 7.60
C VAL A 399 -0.16 14.03 6.70
N PRO A 400 -0.41 12.73 6.87
CA PRO A 400 -1.40 12.03 6.05
C PRO A 400 -2.81 12.58 6.30
N ASP A 401 -3.53 12.85 5.22
CA ASP A 401 -4.95 13.25 5.25
C ASP A 401 -5.68 12.39 4.21
N PRO A 402 -5.90 11.09 4.50
CA PRO A 402 -6.46 10.14 3.54
C PRO A 402 -7.82 10.57 3.01
N TYR A 403 -8.58 11.36 3.78
CA TYR A 403 -9.90 11.85 3.40
C TYR A 403 -9.90 13.31 2.90
N LEU A 404 -8.73 13.93 2.75
CA LEU A 404 -8.58 15.32 2.30
C LEU A 404 -9.41 16.33 3.12
N LYS A 405 -9.62 16.08 4.41
CA LYS A 405 -10.46 16.91 5.29
C LYS A 405 -9.91 18.33 5.48
N THR A 406 -8.61 18.51 5.30
CA THR A 406 -7.94 19.82 5.40
C THR A 406 -8.05 20.65 4.12
N TYR A 407 -8.63 20.11 3.05
CA TYR A 407 -8.77 20.76 1.75
C TYR A 407 -10.25 21.11 1.49
N PRO A 408 -10.66 22.39 1.60
CA PRO A 408 -12.06 22.78 1.40
C PRO A 408 -12.65 22.37 0.05
N TRP A 409 -11.82 22.32 -1.00
CA TRP A 409 -12.24 21.90 -2.34
C TRP A 409 -12.56 20.40 -2.46
N ALA A 410 -12.17 19.60 -1.46
CA ALA A 410 -12.36 18.15 -1.45
C ALA A 410 -13.64 17.72 -0.70
N SER A 411 -14.44 18.65 -0.16
CA SER A 411 -15.55 18.36 0.75
C SER A 411 -16.64 17.43 0.21
N GLY A 412 -16.72 17.25 -1.12
CA GLY A 412 -17.67 16.35 -1.77
C GLY A 412 -17.08 15.03 -2.29
N LEU A 413 -15.82 14.72 -1.95
CA LEU A 413 -15.11 13.53 -2.46
C LEU A 413 -15.16 12.34 -1.50
N SER A 414 -15.43 12.58 -0.21
CA SER A 414 -15.39 11.59 0.87
C SER A 414 -16.76 11.27 1.45
#